data_AF-A0A916HEN1-F1
#
_entry.id   AF-A0A916HEN1-F1
#
_cell.length_a   1.000
_cell.length_b   1.000
_cell.length_c   1.000
_cell.angle_alpha   90.00
_cell.angle_beta   90.00
_cell.angle_gamma   90.00
#
_symmetry.space_group_name_H-M   'P 1'
#
loop_
_entity.id
_entity.type
_entity.pdbx_description
1 polymer ?
#
loop_
_entity_poly.entity_id
_entity_poly.type
_entity_poly.pdbx_seq_one_letter_code
_entity_poly.pdbx_strand_id
1 'polypeptide(L)'
;MHADTARLPSESAKRFRFNECPGLSGDLWPIHPHRLDDELLSFWIVRLAHANGLKLQTFTTLAFGRSASLWNRDIDRCASNEFLARLSTQTGSTVEELKGGTLAAYEGLLFSRHNPSGNTNWILPLGIYHRTRKAYGVQFCPSCLFEDSVPYFRRRWRLAFSTVCDRHGVMLHDRCPSCGAPVIYFRNDLGRRSDYKLSSDTLCWQCGYDFRRAPAYSPPAPDGRSIVALRSLATFPELGWWFIGSQTLQYQHLYLDALRHLLMVLPSGKGPQLLSYIENQTGWCSHVQCGPRALFEFRPLAVRHNLLISALWLLNDWPERFLRACKACRIPQSGILRAVSLPFWFESTLREGLGSSRVPSTAEEAMHAAEYLSRWGRISGAAVGRLLGNRCASASKAYARRKPLPPTNAELQCWIDTISSEISALRPRCYKRLILQRDRSVFEVMQLTGWSPKKILALTVGDATRMASAVGGTRRFPGGLSGVLRTYLRHTRRYLAAKISGDALFIGWRKGGIGEKDFQLRIRRMAAMVHNSNGTSSR
;
A
#
# COMPACT_ATOMS: atom_id res chain seq x y z
N MET A 1 25.22 -59.17 62.99
CA MET A 1 26.03 -57.94 62.93
C MET A 1 25.36 -57.00 61.95
N HIS A 2 24.61 -56.03 62.47
CA HIS A 2 23.78 -55.12 61.71
C HIS A 2 24.59 -53.95 61.14
N ALA A 3 24.14 -53.50 59.98
CA ALA A 3 24.66 -52.39 59.19
C ALA A 3 24.55 -51.04 59.91
N ASP A 4 25.51 -50.15 59.65
CA ASP A 4 25.32 -48.71 59.79
C ASP A 4 25.92 -47.97 58.60
N THR A 5 25.06 -47.17 57.97
CA THR A 5 25.36 -46.34 56.79
C THR A 5 25.65 -44.91 57.25
N ALA A 6 26.91 -44.51 57.26
CA ALA A 6 27.30 -43.12 57.53
C ALA A 6 27.28 -42.29 56.24
N ARG A 7 26.33 -41.35 56.16
CA ARG A 7 26.22 -40.33 55.10
C ARG A 7 27.38 -39.33 55.19
N LEU A 8 28.03 -39.07 54.07
CA LEU A 8 28.90 -37.90 53.88
C LEU A 8 28.07 -36.61 53.90
N PRO A 9 28.58 -35.51 54.49
CA PRO A 9 27.85 -34.25 54.57
C PRO A 9 27.73 -33.60 53.19
N SER A 10 26.54 -33.09 52.88
CA SER A 10 26.22 -32.33 51.69
C SER A 10 26.96 -30.99 51.67
N GLU A 11 27.73 -30.75 50.60
CA GLU A 11 28.25 -29.42 50.26
C GLU A 11 27.07 -28.47 50.04
N SER A 12 26.81 -27.65 51.05
CA SER A 12 25.92 -26.51 50.97
C SER A 12 26.57 -25.47 50.06
N ALA A 13 25.87 -25.13 48.97
CA ALA A 13 26.22 -24.04 48.09
C ALA A 13 26.37 -22.74 48.90
N LYS A 14 27.62 -22.31 49.14
CA LYS A 14 27.92 -20.98 49.68
C LYS A 14 27.36 -19.95 48.70
N ARG A 15 26.18 -19.41 49.01
CA ARG A 15 25.70 -18.13 48.46
C ARG A 15 26.77 -17.09 48.81
N PHE A 16 27.53 -16.63 47.82
CA PHE A 16 28.31 -15.40 47.95
C PHE A 16 27.32 -14.29 48.31
N ARG A 17 27.34 -13.84 49.58
CA ARG A 17 26.59 -12.66 50.02
C ARG A 17 27.52 -11.47 49.79
N PHE A 18 27.12 -10.56 48.90
CA PHE A 18 27.89 -9.37 48.54
C PHE A 18 28.03 -8.34 49.70
N ASN A 19 27.41 -8.58 50.86
CA ASN A 19 27.27 -7.59 51.94
C ASN A 19 28.43 -7.55 52.97
N GLU A 20 29.53 -8.30 52.77
CA GLU A 20 30.61 -8.42 53.77
C GLU A 20 31.92 -7.69 53.40
N CYS A 21 31.92 -6.83 52.37
CA CYS A 21 33.07 -5.97 52.02
C CYS A 21 32.83 -4.52 52.49
N PRO A 22 33.65 -3.96 53.41
CA PRO A 22 33.55 -2.56 53.82
C PRO A 22 33.78 -1.64 52.61
N GLY A 23 32.80 -0.78 52.29
CA GLY A 23 32.87 0.17 51.18
C GLY A 23 31.96 -0.13 49.99
N LEU A 24 31.27 -1.28 49.97
CA LEU A 24 30.20 -1.58 49.00
C LEU A 24 28.87 -1.61 49.76
N SER A 25 27.90 -0.76 49.40
CA SER A 25 26.58 -0.77 50.05
C SER A 25 25.81 -2.08 49.80
N GLY A 26 26.22 -2.85 48.79
CA GLY A 26 25.54 -4.07 48.33
C GLY A 26 24.34 -3.79 47.41
N ASP A 27 23.99 -2.51 47.19
CA ASP A 27 22.81 -2.13 46.41
C ASP A 27 23.08 -2.02 44.91
N LEU A 28 24.29 -1.60 44.54
CA LEU A 28 24.74 -1.43 43.16
C LEU A 28 25.59 -2.61 42.69
N TRP A 29 25.65 -2.82 41.37
CA TRP A 29 26.61 -3.77 40.79
C TRP A 29 28.05 -3.30 40.98
N PRO A 30 29.01 -4.23 41.21
CA PRO A 30 30.41 -3.87 41.47
C PRO A 30 31.04 -2.99 40.39
N ILE A 31 30.72 -3.25 39.13
CA ILE A 31 31.19 -2.46 37.99
C ILE A 31 30.00 -2.06 37.11
N HIS A 32 29.75 -0.77 36.97
CA HIS A 32 28.66 -0.23 36.16
C HIS A 32 29.18 0.90 35.26
N PRO A 33 29.79 0.58 34.10
CA PRO A 33 30.31 1.62 33.21
C PRO A 33 29.18 2.53 32.73
N HIS A 34 29.45 3.83 32.64
CA HIS A 34 28.52 4.75 32.02
C HIS A 34 28.24 4.35 30.57
N ARG A 35 27.01 4.64 30.13
CA ARG A 35 26.63 4.52 28.72
C ARG A 35 27.51 5.45 27.88
N LEU A 36 27.96 4.95 26.74
CA LEU A 36 28.65 5.75 25.74
C LEU A 36 27.64 6.61 24.97
N ASP A 37 28.14 7.67 24.33
CA ASP A 37 27.29 8.55 23.52
C ASP A 37 26.58 7.79 22.41
N ASP A 38 25.27 7.98 22.32
CA ASP A 38 24.37 7.28 21.40
C ASP A 38 24.45 5.74 21.46
N GLU A 39 24.90 5.13 22.56
CA GLU A 39 25.00 3.67 22.69
C GLU A 39 23.63 3.00 22.81
N LEU A 40 23.42 1.90 22.07
CA LEU A 40 22.24 1.04 22.20
C LEU A 40 22.13 0.45 23.60
N LEU A 41 20.95 0.53 24.22
CA LEU A 41 20.68 -0.05 25.53
C LEU A 41 21.08 -1.52 25.61
N SER A 42 20.75 -2.31 24.58
CA SER A 42 21.08 -3.74 24.53
C SER A 42 22.58 -4.02 24.41
N PHE A 43 23.35 -3.12 23.78
CA PHE A 43 24.82 -3.24 23.73
C PHE A 43 25.47 -2.82 25.05
N TRP A 44 24.94 -1.77 25.69
CA TRP A 44 25.38 -1.38 27.03
C TRP A 44 25.21 -2.50 28.06
N ILE A 45 24.11 -3.27 27.99
CA ILE A 45 23.90 -4.46 28.85
C ILE A 45 24.98 -5.54 28.62
N VAL A 46 25.46 -5.70 27.39
CA VAL A 46 26.59 -6.61 27.09
C VAL A 46 27.86 -6.11 27.77
N ARG A 47 28.16 -4.82 27.66
CA ARG A 47 29.30 -4.21 28.34
C ARG A 47 29.19 -4.29 29.86
N LEU A 48 28.01 -4.12 30.44
CA LEU A 48 27.76 -4.34 31.87
C LEU A 48 28.12 -5.77 32.28
N ALA A 49 27.66 -6.77 31.53
CA ALA A 49 27.98 -8.17 31.81
C ALA A 49 29.50 -8.42 31.75
N HIS A 50 30.14 -7.99 30.67
CA HIS A 50 31.58 -8.17 30.45
C HIS A 50 32.43 -7.42 31.48
N ALA A 51 32.03 -6.20 31.86
CA ALA A 51 32.71 -5.41 32.87
C ALA A 51 32.66 -6.08 34.25
N ASN A 52 31.58 -6.80 34.57
CA ASN A 52 31.47 -7.63 35.78
C ASN A 52 32.10 -9.03 35.62
N GLY A 53 32.83 -9.31 34.53
CA GLY A 53 33.47 -10.60 34.29
C GLY A 53 32.49 -11.76 34.03
N LEU A 54 31.24 -11.45 33.66
CA LEU A 54 30.18 -12.44 33.48
C LEU A 54 29.79 -12.57 32.01
N LYS A 55 29.50 -13.79 31.58
CA LYS A 55 28.81 -14.04 30.31
C LYS A 55 27.43 -13.42 30.36
N LEU A 56 26.98 -12.87 29.24
CA LEU A 56 25.73 -12.11 29.17
C LEU A 56 24.50 -12.89 29.66
N GLN A 57 24.36 -14.17 29.31
CA GLN A 57 23.22 -14.98 29.78
C GLN A 57 23.27 -15.23 31.28
N THR A 58 24.47 -15.41 31.84
CA THR A 58 24.68 -15.56 33.29
C THR A 58 24.34 -14.26 33.99
N PHE A 59 24.90 -13.14 33.52
CA PHE A 59 24.61 -11.81 34.05
C PHE A 59 23.12 -11.51 34.03
N THR A 60 22.46 -11.64 32.89
CA THR A 60 21.02 -11.34 32.76
C THR A 60 20.15 -12.28 33.59
N THR A 61 20.53 -13.54 33.76
CA THR A 61 19.82 -14.47 34.65
C THR A 61 19.93 -14.08 36.12
N LEU A 62 21.12 -13.68 36.58
CA LEU A 62 21.34 -13.20 37.95
C LEU A 62 20.64 -11.86 38.19
N ALA A 63 20.78 -10.95 37.24
CA ALA A 63 20.28 -9.58 37.31
C ALA A 63 18.76 -9.48 37.19
N PHE A 64 18.11 -10.33 36.37
CA PHE A 64 16.69 -10.19 36.02
C PHE A 64 15.83 -11.44 36.26
N GLY A 65 16.45 -12.59 36.53
CA GLY A 65 15.77 -13.88 36.65
C GLY A 65 15.61 -14.61 35.31
N ARG A 66 15.45 -15.94 35.36
CA ARG A 66 15.36 -16.81 34.18
C ARG A 66 14.15 -16.54 33.28
N SER A 67 13.06 -16.01 33.84
CA SER A 67 11.80 -15.75 33.13
C SER A 67 11.83 -14.49 32.26
N ALA A 68 12.78 -13.58 32.48
CA ALA A 68 12.79 -12.25 31.86
C ALA A 68 12.88 -12.27 30.32
N SER A 69 13.41 -13.36 29.72
CA SER A 69 13.42 -13.58 28.26
C SER A 69 13.87 -12.36 27.42
N LEU A 70 14.79 -11.56 27.95
CA LEU A 70 15.17 -10.24 27.43
C LEU A 70 15.50 -10.26 25.93
N TRP A 71 16.21 -11.30 25.51
CA TRP A 71 16.72 -11.44 24.14
C TRP A 71 15.69 -11.98 23.13
N ASN A 72 14.48 -12.33 23.58
CA ASN A 72 13.35 -12.72 22.74
C ASN A 72 12.50 -11.51 22.29
N ARG A 73 12.89 -10.30 22.68
CA ARG A 73 12.27 -9.03 22.30
C ARG A 73 13.33 -8.03 21.86
N ASP A 74 12.90 -6.95 21.24
CA ASP A 74 13.77 -5.84 20.85
C ASP A 74 13.85 -4.86 22.02
N ILE A 75 14.77 -5.09 22.96
CA ILE A 75 14.88 -4.30 24.19
C ILE A 75 15.14 -2.82 23.86
N ASP A 76 15.89 -2.53 22.80
CA ASP A 76 16.14 -1.17 22.34
C ASP A 76 14.84 -0.46 21.93
N ARG A 77 13.82 -1.23 21.52
CA ARG A 77 12.50 -0.72 21.12
C ARG A 77 11.49 -0.75 22.26
N CYS A 78 11.39 -1.84 23.01
CA CYS A 78 10.28 -2.11 23.92
C CYS A 78 10.70 -2.33 25.38
N ALA A 79 11.77 -1.69 25.84
CA ALA A 79 12.14 -1.70 27.25
C ALA A 79 10.96 -1.22 28.13
N SER A 80 10.53 -2.04 29.09
CA SER A 80 9.47 -1.66 30.02
C SER A 80 10.00 -0.72 31.09
N ASN A 81 9.13 0.15 31.63
CA ASN A 81 9.51 1.02 32.74
C ASN A 81 10.00 0.24 33.97
N GLU A 82 9.43 -0.92 34.24
CA GLU A 82 9.88 -1.82 35.31
C GLU A 82 11.32 -2.32 35.07
N PHE A 83 11.64 -2.70 33.83
CA PHE A 83 12.99 -3.12 33.46
C PHE A 83 14.00 -1.98 33.60
N LEU A 84 13.63 -0.77 33.16
CA LEU A 84 14.48 0.41 33.29
C LEU A 84 14.64 0.85 34.76
N ALA A 85 13.59 0.77 35.57
CA ALA A 85 13.67 1.05 37.00
C ALA A 85 14.62 0.09 37.71
N ARG A 86 14.56 -1.21 37.39
CA ARG A 86 15.50 -2.19 37.93
C ARG A 86 16.95 -1.93 37.53
N LEU A 87 17.19 -1.57 36.26
CA LEU A 87 18.52 -1.16 35.80
C LEU A 87 19.00 0.09 36.54
N SER A 88 18.12 1.07 36.74
CA SER A 88 18.40 2.31 37.48
C SER A 88 18.87 2.01 38.89
N THR A 89 18.12 1.18 39.63
CA THR A 89 18.47 0.78 41.01
C THR A 89 19.83 0.09 41.11
N GLN A 90 20.23 -0.70 40.11
CA GLN A 90 21.47 -1.49 40.15
C GLN A 90 22.70 -0.78 39.58
N THR A 91 22.51 0.29 38.82
CA THR A 91 23.60 1.02 38.13
C THR A 91 23.77 2.45 38.60
N GLY A 92 22.82 2.98 39.40
CA GLY A 92 22.81 4.37 39.82
C GLY A 92 22.45 5.37 38.71
N SER A 93 22.20 4.90 37.48
CA SER A 93 21.71 5.76 36.38
C SER A 93 20.24 6.09 36.58
N THR A 94 19.81 7.28 36.15
CA THR A 94 18.40 7.67 36.17
C THR A 94 17.59 6.91 35.12
N VAL A 95 16.28 6.75 35.34
CA VAL A 95 15.40 6.12 34.35
C VAL A 95 15.36 6.93 33.05
N GLU A 96 15.48 8.25 33.15
CA GLU A 96 15.52 9.19 32.03
C GLU A 96 16.76 8.97 31.16
N GLU A 97 17.95 8.84 31.75
CA GLU A 97 19.19 8.51 31.03
C GLU A 97 19.11 7.15 30.34
N LEU A 98 18.48 6.16 30.99
CA LEU A 98 18.28 4.83 30.42
C LEU A 98 17.27 4.86 29.26
N LYS A 99 16.18 5.63 29.39
CA LYS A 99 15.23 5.88 28.30
C LYS A 99 15.91 6.54 27.11
N GLY A 100 16.84 7.46 27.33
CA GLY A 100 17.71 8.04 26.31
C GLY A 100 18.49 7.00 25.50
N GLY A 101 18.76 5.81 26.06
CA GLY A 101 19.38 4.68 25.37
C GLY A 101 18.48 3.84 24.48
N THR A 102 17.17 4.10 24.52
CA THR A 102 16.17 3.40 23.71
C THR A 102 15.88 4.13 22.41
N LEU A 103 15.23 3.44 21.48
CA LEU A 103 14.72 4.02 20.25
C LEU A 103 13.43 4.82 20.48
N ALA A 104 12.77 4.64 21.62
CA ALA A 104 11.61 5.45 22.02
C ALA A 104 12.02 6.91 22.31
N ALA A 105 13.29 7.17 22.63
CA ALA A 105 13.80 8.54 22.81
C ALA A 105 13.71 9.41 21.54
N TYR A 106 13.52 8.82 20.36
CA TYR A 106 13.27 9.57 19.12
C TYR A 106 11.79 9.95 18.90
N GLU A 107 10.88 9.57 19.80
CA GLU A 107 9.49 9.98 19.75
C GLU A 107 9.36 11.50 19.88
N GLY A 108 8.52 12.11 19.04
CA GLY A 108 8.38 13.57 18.91
C GLY A 108 9.45 14.23 18.03
N LEU A 109 10.63 13.61 17.89
CA LEU A 109 11.73 14.12 17.06
C LEU A 109 11.67 13.57 15.64
N LEU A 110 11.67 12.24 15.50
CA LEU A 110 11.71 11.56 14.20
C LEU A 110 10.35 11.02 13.74
N PHE A 111 9.46 10.74 14.69
CA PHE A 111 8.11 10.24 14.45
C PHE A 111 7.19 10.66 15.60
N SER A 112 5.91 10.90 15.30
CA SER A 112 4.97 11.43 16.30
C SER A 112 4.55 10.41 17.37
N ARG A 113 4.54 9.11 17.04
CA ARG A 113 4.17 8.05 17.99
C ARG A 113 5.08 6.83 17.87
N HIS A 114 5.58 6.38 19.00
CA HIS A 114 6.31 5.13 19.14
C HIS A 114 5.36 3.95 19.32
N ASN A 115 5.61 2.83 18.63
CA ASN A 115 4.87 1.59 18.82
C ASN A 115 5.78 0.48 19.36
N PRO A 116 5.75 0.17 20.67
CA PRO A 116 6.61 -0.87 21.26
C PRO A 116 6.22 -2.29 20.82
N SER A 117 4.95 -2.51 20.47
CA SER A 117 4.37 -3.81 20.12
C SER A 117 4.41 -4.12 18.62
N GLY A 118 4.74 -3.13 17.79
CA GLY A 118 4.67 -3.26 16.34
C GLY A 118 5.77 -2.48 15.62
N ASN A 119 5.56 -2.23 14.33
CA ASN A 119 6.50 -1.42 13.56
C ASN A 119 6.30 0.05 13.89
N THR A 120 7.41 0.77 14.03
CA THR A 120 7.45 2.23 14.10
C THR A 120 8.15 2.73 12.85
N ASN A 121 7.66 3.81 12.25
CA ASN A 121 8.30 4.42 11.10
C ASN A 121 9.77 4.73 11.43
N TRP A 122 10.65 4.56 10.46
CA TRP A 122 12.09 4.79 10.58
C TRP A 122 12.88 3.86 11.52
N ILE A 123 12.24 2.99 12.32
CA ILE A 123 12.97 2.01 13.12
C ILE A 123 13.16 0.72 12.32
N LEU A 124 14.41 0.28 12.17
CA LEU A 124 14.70 -0.97 11.48
C LEU A 124 14.27 -2.19 12.31
N PRO A 125 13.51 -3.12 11.71
CA PRO A 125 13.06 -4.32 12.38
C PRO A 125 14.21 -5.33 12.53
N LEU A 126 14.27 -6.01 13.68
CA LEU A 126 15.19 -7.12 13.90
C LEU A 126 14.67 -8.47 13.38
N GLY A 127 13.38 -8.55 13.00
CA GLY A 127 12.76 -9.79 12.51
C GLY A 127 12.85 -10.90 13.56
N ILE A 128 12.46 -10.60 14.80
CA ILE A 128 12.62 -11.50 15.95
C ILE A 128 11.64 -12.66 15.84
N TYR A 129 12.19 -13.87 15.87
CA TYR A 129 11.43 -15.10 16.07
C TYR A 129 12.13 -15.92 17.15
N HIS A 130 11.52 -15.99 18.34
CA HIS A 130 12.17 -16.43 19.58
C HIS A 130 13.53 -15.72 19.76
N ARG A 131 14.63 -16.48 19.83
CA ARG A 131 15.99 -15.97 19.99
C ARG A 131 16.72 -15.70 18.66
N THR A 132 16.05 -15.83 17.52
CA THR A 132 16.65 -15.66 16.18
C THR A 132 16.27 -14.31 15.60
N ARG A 133 17.20 -13.69 14.87
CA ARG A 133 16.96 -12.49 14.07
C ARG A 133 16.97 -12.88 12.61
N LYS A 134 15.88 -12.61 11.91
CA LYS A 134 15.74 -12.89 10.48
C LYS A 134 15.93 -11.65 9.61
N ALA A 135 16.00 -10.46 10.20
CA ALA A 135 16.20 -9.20 9.51
C ALA A 135 17.52 -8.52 9.91
N TYR A 136 17.89 -7.50 9.14
CA TYR A 136 19.19 -6.82 9.17
C TYR A 136 19.08 -5.45 9.86
N GLY A 137 18.46 -5.45 11.04
CA GLY A 137 18.07 -4.19 11.69
C GLY A 137 19.16 -3.51 12.51
N VAL A 138 20.29 -4.19 12.77
CA VAL A 138 21.48 -3.58 13.38
C VAL A 138 22.50 -3.34 12.28
N GLN A 139 22.92 -2.08 12.14
CA GLN A 139 23.93 -1.67 11.18
C GLN A 139 25.22 -1.24 11.90
N PHE A 140 26.32 -1.10 11.18
CA PHE A 140 27.57 -0.57 11.72
C PHE A 140 28.42 0.15 10.66
N CYS A 141 29.27 1.07 11.15
CA CYS A 141 30.38 1.63 10.40
C CYS A 141 31.68 0.92 10.83
N PRO A 142 32.43 0.28 9.91
CA PRO A 142 33.69 -0.37 10.26
C PRO A 142 34.74 0.62 10.79
N SER A 143 34.82 1.81 10.19
CA SER A 143 35.76 2.86 10.61
C SER A 143 35.46 3.38 12.01
N CYS A 144 34.18 3.57 12.38
CA CYS A 144 33.82 3.89 13.77
C CYS A 144 34.28 2.78 14.72
N LEU A 145 33.94 1.53 14.43
CA LEU A 145 34.33 0.42 15.32
C LEU A 145 35.85 0.24 15.41
N PHE A 146 36.61 0.66 14.41
CA PHE A 146 38.07 0.61 14.41
C PHE A 146 38.70 1.77 15.21
N GLU A 147 38.18 2.99 15.06
CA GLU A 147 38.70 4.20 15.71
C GLU A 147 38.23 4.39 17.15
N ASP A 148 37.05 3.87 17.50
CA ASP A 148 36.52 3.98 18.86
C ASP A 148 37.44 3.27 19.86
N SER A 149 37.84 3.97 20.92
CA SER A 149 38.66 3.38 21.99
C SER A 149 37.99 2.17 22.64
N VAL A 150 36.66 2.23 22.77
CA VAL A 150 35.79 1.11 23.13
C VAL A 150 34.76 0.97 22.00
N PRO A 151 34.92 0.00 21.08
CA PRO A 151 34.00 -0.19 19.97
C PRO A 151 32.58 -0.51 20.44
N TYR A 152 31.57 0.20 19.89
CA TYR A 152 30.19 0.05 20.31
C TYR A 152 29.17 0.30 19.20
N PHE A 153 27.94 -0.17 19.42
CA PHE A 153 26.84 -0.03 18.47
C PHE A 153 25.92 1.15 18.85
N ARG A 154 25.69 2.02 17.88
CA ARG A 154 24.98 3.28 18.05
C ARG A 154 23.48 3.16 17.77
N ARG A 155 22.63 3.92 18.48
CA ARG A 155 21.17 3.94 18.26
C ARG A 155 20.84 4.47 16.89
N ARG A 156 21.55 5.50 16.40
CA ARG A 156 21.30 6.07 15.07
C ARG A 156 21.48 5.04 13.94
N TRP A 157 22.29 3.99 14.15
CA TRP A 157 22.45 2.87 13.20
C TRP A 157 21.26 1.90 13.17
N ARG A 158 20.24 2.09 14.02
CA ARG A 158 18.94 1.40 13.93
C ARG A 158 17.92 2.18 13.10
N LEU A 159 18.25 3.39 12.64
CA LEU A 159 17.34 4.24 11.88
C LEU A 159 17.39 3.89 10.39
N ALA A 160 16.23 3.76 9.76
CA ALA A 160 16.12 3.28 8.39
C ALA A 160 16.65 4.28 7.35
N PHE A 161 16.78 5.56 7.70
CA PHE A 161 17.47 6.54 6.86
C PHE A 161 19.00 6.53 7.04
N SER A 162 19.52 5.97 8.12
CA SER A 162 20.97 5.80 8.34
C SER A 162 21.50 4.70 7.42
N THR A 163 21.87 5.10 6.22
CA THR A 163 22.51 4.20 5.25
C THR A 163 23.99 4.55 5.05
N VAL A 164 24.37 5.79 5.38
CA VAL A 164 25.74 6.30 5.34
C VAL A 164 26.13 6.73 6.75
N CYS A 165 27.37 6.48 7.14
CA CYS A 165 27.91 6.99 8.39
C CYS A 165 28.00 8.52 8.36
N ASP A 166 27.43 9.17 9.37
CA ASP A 166 27.50 10.61 9.59
C ASP A 166 28.96 11.08 9.77
N ARG A 167 29.76 10.36 10.56
CA ARG A 167 31.17 10.67 10.82
C ARG A 167 32.07 10.41 9.61
N HIS A 168 32.10 9.18 9.11
CA HIS A 168 33.07 8.76 8.08
C HIS A 168 32.58 8.93 6.64
N GLY A 169 31.28 9.15 6.41
CA GLY A 169 30.73 9.30 5.06
C GLY A 169 30.73 8.00 4.23
N VAL A 170 30.97 6.85 4.86
CA VAL A 170 31.03 5.53 4.20
C VAL A 170 29.70 4.80 4.32
N MET A 171 29.44 3.89 3.39
CA MET A 171 28.27 3.02 3.42
C MET A 171 28.27 2.15 4.69
N LEU A 172 27.16 2.13 5.42
CA LEU A 172 27.00 1.23 6.57
C LEU A 172 26.82 -0.22 6.12
N HIS A 173 27.23 -1.16 6.97
CA HIS A 173 26.97 -2.59 6.79
C HIS A 173 25.76 -3.01 7.63
N ASP A 174 24.85 -3.79 7.07
CA ASP A 174 23.70 -4.38 7.79
C ASP A 174 23.87 -5.89 8.08
N ARG A 175 25.00 -6.47 7.64
CA ARG A 175 25.33 -7.92 7.71
C ARG A 175 26.83 -8.12 7.83
N CYS A 176 27.23 -9.33 8.20
CA CYS A 176 28.60 -9.75 8.07
C CYS A 176 29.01 -9.81 6.58
N PRO A 177 30.09 -9.14 6.15
CA PRO A 177 30.55 -9.20 4.77
C PRO A 177 31.11 -10.57 4.37
N SER A 178 31.52 -11.40 5.34
CA SER A 178 32.07 -12.73 5.09
C SER A 178 31.00 -13.81 4.94
N CYS A 179 30.00 -13.87 5.84
CA CYS A 179 29.00 -14.95 5.85
C CYS A 179 27.55 -14.48 5.61
N GLY A 180 27.31 -13.18 5.45
CA GLY A 180 25.96 -12.63 5.24
C GLY A 180 25.04 -12.65 6.46
N ALA A 181 25.50 -13.16 7.61
CA ALA A 181 24.70 -13.23 8.82
C ALA A 181 24.31 -11.84 9.34
N PRO A 182 23.12 -11.68 9.95
CA PRO A 182 22.77 -10.44 10.65
C PRO A 182 23.72 -10.20 11.82
N VAL A 183 23.91 -8.93 12.17
CA VAL A 183 24.74 -8.51 13.31
C VAL A 183 24.00 -8.85 14.61
N ILE A 184 24.58 -9.74 15.42
CA ILE A 184 24.03 -10.18 16.71
C ILE A 184 25.15 -10.31 17.75
N TYR A 185 25.66 -9.19 18.25
CA TYR A 185 26.78 -9.15 19.20
C TYR A 185 26.54 -9.98 20.47
N PHE A 186 25.32 -9.99 21.00
CA PHE A 186 25.02 -10.68 22.26
C PHE A 186 25.00 -12.22 22.17
N ARG A 187 25.15 -12.79 20.97
CA ARG A 187 25.27 -14.24 20.79
C ARG A 187 26.71 -14.73 20.86
N ASN A 188 27.70 -13.85 20.93
CA ASN A 188 29.10 -14.25 20.90
C ASN A 188 29.51 -15.10 22.11
N ASP A 189 28.82 -14.94 23.25
CA ASP A 189 28.99 -15.76 24.46
C ASP A 189 28.32 -17.14 24.39
N LEU A 190 27.43 -17.38 23.43
CA LEU A 190 26.64 -18.62 23.39
C LEU A 190 27.48 -19.79 22.86
N GLY A 191 27.46 -20.90 23.60
CA GLY A 191 28.07 -22.18 23.18
C GLY A 191 29.55 -22.33 23.55
N ARG A 192 30.24 -21.25 23.91
CA ARG A 192 31.65 -21.29 24.35
C ARG A 192 31.74 -21.39 25.86
N ARG A 193 31.48 -22.56 26.45
CA ARG A 193 31.43 -22.72 27.92
C ARG A 193 32.79 -22.48 28.60
N SER A 194 33.88 -22.90 27.96
CA SER A 194 35.25 -22.87 28.48
C SER A 194 36.08 -21.63 28.08
N ASP A 195 35.69 -20.87 27.05
CA ASP A 195 36.39 -19.63 26.71
C ASP A 195 35.96 -18.49 27.64
N TYR A 196 36.96 -17.83 28.23
CA TYR A 196 36.81 -16.64 29.07
C TYR A 196 37.16 -15.34 28.32
N LYS A 197 37.49 -15.42 27.02
CA LYS A 197 37.78 -14.25 26.19
C LYS A 197 36.50 -13.47 25.92
N LEU A 198 36.19 -12.53 26.83
CA LEU A 198 35.00 -11.68 26.83
C LEU A 198 35.04 -10.57 25.74
N SER A 199 36.20 -10.32 25.13
CA SER A 199 36.38 -9.27 24.12
C SER A 199 36.04 -9.77 22.71
N SER A 200 34.77 -10.11 22.48
CA SER A 200 34.29 -10.60 21.18
C SER A 200 33.18 -9.73 20.56
N ASP A 201 32.90 -8.55 21.12
CA ASP A 201 31.72 -7.74 20.80
C ASP A 201 31.67 -7.22 19.36
N THR A 202 32.82 -7.13 18.68
CA THR A 202 32.92 -6.76 17.25
C THR A 202 33.01 -7.97 16.32
N LEU A 203 33.00 -9.19 16.85
CA LEU A 203 33.08 -10.40 16.06
C LEU A 203 31.68 -10.85 15.60
N CYS A 204 31.62 -11.40 14.40
CA CYS A 204 30.42 -12.06 13.91
C CYS A 204 30.17 -13.34 14.71
N TRP A 205 28.98 -13.44 15.31
CA TRP A 205 28.56 -14.62 16.08
C TRP A 205 28.60 -15.95 15.30
N GLN A 206 28.48 -15.89 13.97
CA GLN A 206 28.39 -17.08 13.13
C GLN A 206 29.74 -17.54 12.56
N CYS A 207 30.58 -16.61 12.07
CA CYS A 207 31.84 -16.96 11.39
C CYS A 207 33.09 -16.39 12.08
N GLY A 208 32.94 -15.56 13.11
CA GLY A 208 34.07 -14.93 13.81
C GLY A 208 34.73 -13.75 13.08
N TYR A 209 34.23 -13.35 11.90
CA TYR A 209 34.73 -12.17 11.19
C TYR A 209 34.67 -10.91 12.06
N ASP A 210 35.77 -10.16 12.14
CA ASP A 210 35.84 -8.91 12.89
C ASP A 210 35.28 -7.75 12.07
N PHE A 211 34.17 -7.18 12.52
CA PHE A 211 33.48 -6.08 11.85
C PHE A 211 34.36 -4.83 11.66
N ARG A 212 35.39 -4.64 12.49
CA ARG A 212 36.37 -3.54 12.34
C ARG A 212 37.19 -3.65 11.05
N ARG A 213 37.32 -4.85 10.50
CA ARG A 213 38.04 -5.13 9.25
C ARG A 213 37.14 -5.10 8.03
N ALA A 214 35.84 -4.80 8.18
CA ALA A 214 34.96 -4.73 7.02
C ALA A 214 35.37 -3.58 6.08
N PRO A 215 35.27 -3.77 4.75
CA PRO A 215 35.63 -2.75 3.79
C PRO A 215 34.73 -1.51 3.92
N ALA A 216 35.32 -0.33 3.78
CA ALA A 216 34.61 0.94 3.77
C ALA A 216 34.35 1.37 2.33
N TYR A 217 33.08 1.45 1.93
CA TYR A 217 32.70 1.82 0.57
C TYR A 217 32.20 3.26 0.50
N SER A 218 32.55 3.98 -0.56
CA SER A 218 31.92 5.26 -0.88
C SER A 218 30.45 5.03 -1.29
N PRO A 219 29.50 5.79 -0.74
CA PRO A 219 28.09 5.64 -1.07
C PRO A 219 27.78 6.13 -2.50
N PRO A 220 27.04 5.37 -3.31
CA PRO A 220 26.66 5.79 -4.66
C PRO A 220 25.59 6.89 -4.62
N ALA A 221 25.77 7.97 -5.39
CA ALA A 221 24.79 9.04 -5.47
C ALA A 221 24.82 9.78 -6.81
N PRO A 222 23.71 10.46 -7.19
CA PRO A 222 23.64 11.31 -8.36
C PRO A 222 24.46 12.60 -8.18
N ASP A 223 24.60 13.10 -6.95
CA ASP A 223 25.40 14.28 -6.63
C ASP A 223 25.89 14.27 -5.17
N GLY A 224 26.90 15.11 -4.89
CA GLY A 224 27.42 15.29 -3.53
C GLY A 224 26.42 15.96 -2.57
N ARG A 225 25.51 16.81 -3.08
CA ARG A 225 24.50 17.50 -2.26
C ARG A 225 23.53 16.52 -1.60
N SER A 226 23.10 15.48 -2.32
CA SER A 226 22.22 14.44 -1.80
C SER A 226 22.89 13.61 -0.70
N ILE A 227 24.19 13.32 -0.84
CA ILE A 227 24.98 12.66 0.22
C ILE A 227 25.09 13.56 1.45
N VAL A 228 25.35 14.85 1.28
CA VAL A 228 25.41 15.81 2.39
C VAL A 228 24.06 15.87 3.10
N ALA A 229 22.95 16.01 2.37
CA ALA A 229 21.60 16.02 2.96
C ALA A 229 21.32 14.73 3.77
N LEU A 230 21.69 13.57 3.23
CA LEU A 230 21.55 12.28 3.92
C LEU A 230 22.39 12.22 5.20
N ARG A 231 23.65 12.68 5.14
CA ARG A 231 24.55 12.71 6.31
C ARG A 231 24.04 13.69 7.36
N SER A 232 23.51 14.85 6.96
CA SER A 232 22.91 15.83 7.89
C SER A 232 21.74 15.22 8.67
N LEU A 233 20.86 14.44 8.01
CA LEU A 233 19.76 13.75 8.69
C LEU A 233 20.27 12.75 9.74
N ALA A 234 21.37 12.04 9.45
CA ALA A 234 21.97 11.10 10.38
C ALA A 234 22.78 11.77 11.49
N THR A 235 23.35 12.95 11.25
CA THR A 235 24.15 13.71 12.22
C THR A 235 23.27 14.42 13.23
N PHE A 236 22.13 14.96 12.79
CA PHE A 236 21.24 15.77 13.61
C PHE A 236 19.82 15.17 13.74
N PRO A 237 19.67 13.94 14.28
CA PRO A 237 18.35 13.34 14.50
C PRO A 237 17.58 14.00 15.64
N GLU A 238 18.26 14.75 16.50
CA GLU A 238 17.70 15.37 17.71
C GLU A 238 17.56 16.90 17.61
N LEU A 239 17.75 17.47 16.40
CA LEU A 239 17.66 18.91 16.18
C LEU A 239 16.25 19.46 16.46
N GLY A 240 15.22 18.64 16.21
CA GLY A 240 13.81 18.97 16.44
C GLY A 240 13.19 19.82 15.32
N TRP A 241 14.00 20.57 14.56
CA TRP A 241 13.58 21.40 13.43
C TRP A 241 14.36 21.01 12.14
N TRP A 242 13.92 21.48 10.97
CA TRP A 242 14.58 21.17 9.69
C TRP A 242 14.44 22.30 8.66
N PHE A 243 15.18 22.24 7.54
CA PHE A 243 15.09 23.21 6.46
C PHE A 243 14.44 22.64 5.20
N ILE A 244 13.68 23.48 4.50
CA ILE A 244 13.12 23.20 3.18
C ILE A 244 13.31 24.43 2.30
N GLY A 245 14.25 24.36 1.36
CA GLY A 245 14.63 25.53 0.59
C GLY A 245 15.11 26.65 1.52
N SER A 246 14.48 27.81 1.45
CA SER A 246 14.75 28.96 2.34
C SER A 246 13.92 28.97 3.63
N GLN A 247 13.01 28.01 3.83
CA GLN A 247 12.08 27.99 4.96
C GLN A 247 12.57 27.04 6.06
N THR A 248 12.27 27.38 7.32
CA THR A 248 12.52 26.52 8.47
C THR A 248 11.22 25.85 8.91
N LEU A 249 11.26 24.53 9.01
CA LEU A 249 10.23 23.74 9.67
C LEU A 249 10.56 23.58 11.15
N GLN A 250 9.64 24.01 12.01
CA GLN A 250 9.79 23.88 13.46
C GLN A 250 9.79 22.43 13.96
N TYR A 251 9.25 21.50 13.16
CA TYR A 251 9.10 20.09 13.53
C TYR A 251 9.71 19.19 12.45
N GLN A 252 10.87 18.60 12.75
CA GLN A 252 11.64 17.75 11.83
C GLN A 252 10.86 16.51 11.38
N HIS A 253 10.04 15.91 12.25
CA HIS A 253 9.25 14.74 11.88
C HIS A 253 8.30 15.01 10.69
N LEU A 254 7.85 16.25 10.48
CA LEU A 254 7.05 16.61 9.30
C LEU A 254 7.85 16.52 8.00
N TYR A 255 9.14 16.85 8.02
CA TYR A 255 10.00 16.62 6.86
C TYR A 255 10.14 15.12 6.59
N LEU A 256 10.38 14.35 7.66
CA LEU A 256 10.55 12.91 7.58
C LEU A 256 9.27 12.19 7.13
N ASP A 257 8.08 12.65 7.51
CA ASP A 257 6.83 12.05 7.03
C ASP A 257 6.66 12.22 5.52
N ALA A 258 6.97 13.41 4.98
CA ALA A 258 6.95 13.65 3.53
C ALA A 258 8.03 12.85 2.80
N LEU A 259 9.25 12.81 3.35
CA LEU A 259 10.35 12.01 2.80
C LEU A 259 9.95 10.53 2.77
N ARG A 260 9.45 9.98 3.88
CA ARG A 260 9.02 8.58 3.96
C ARG A 260 7.91 8.28 2.96
N HIS A 261 6.96 9.20 2.79
CA HIS A 261 5.91 9.07 1.80
C HIS A 261 6.49 8.98 0.38
N LEU A 262 7.46 9.83 0.02
CA LEU A 262 8.16 9.73 -1.26
C LEU A 262 8.88 8.38 -1.43
N LEU A 263 9.51 7.85 -0.38
CA LEU A 263 10.16 6.53 -0.43
C LEU A 263 9.17 5.38 -0.67
N MET A 264 7.90 5.57 -0.34
CA MET A 264 6.82 4.63 -0.67
C MET A 264 6.25 4.87 -2.08
N VAL A 265 6.29 6.10 -2.59
CA VAL A 265 5.81 6.48 -3.93
C VAL A 265 6.79 6.08 -5.03
N LEU A 266 8.09 6.35 -4.86
CA LEU A 266 9.13 6.09 -5.87
C LEU A 266 9.15 4.65 -6.40
N PRO A 267 9.08 3.59 -5.57
CA PRO A 267 9.09 2.21 -6.06
C PRO A 267 7.72 1.73 -6.55
N SER A 268 6.69 2.59 -6.65
CA SER A 268 5.32 2.16 -6.91
C SER A 268 4.59 2.97 -7.99
N GLY A 269 3.71 2.31 -8.74
CA GLY A 269 2.87 2.94 -9.76
C GLY A 269 3.68 3.74 -10.78
N LYS A 270 3.58 5.07 -10.73
CA LYS A 270 4.29 6.00 -11.61
C LYS A 270 5.67 6.45 -11.08
N GLY A 271 6.05 6.10 -9.86
CA GLY A 271 7.34 6.44 -9.28
C GLY A 271 8.57 6.04 -10.12
N PRO A 272 8.58 4.92 -10.87
CA PRO A 272 9.68 4.57 -11.77
C PRO A 272 9.96 5.63 -12.83
N GLN A 273 8.94 6.41 -13.26
CA GLN A 273 9.14 7.50 -14.22
C GLN A 273 9.98 8.64 -13.62
N LEU A 274 9.83 8.92 -12.32
CA LEU A 274 10.67 9.89 -11.61
C LEU A 274 12.09 9.36 -11.47
N LEU A 275 12.25 8.07 -11.15
CA LEU A 275 13.57 7.44 -11.06
C LEU A 275 14.29 7.54 -12.42
N SER A 276 13.64 7.14 -13.52
CA SER A 276 14.22 7.29 -14.86
C SER A 276 14.50 8.75 -15.25
N TYR A 277 13.69 9.71 -14.78
CA TYR A 277 13.99 11.12 -14.96
C TYR A 277 15.30 11.52 -14.26
N ILE A 278 15.52 11.08 -13.02
CA ILE A 278 16.78 11.32 -12.29
C ILE A 278 17.96 10.70 -13.05
N GLU A 279 17.81 9.45 -13.50
CA GLU A 279 18.85 8.73 -14.25
C GLU A 279 19.23 9.50 -15.53
N ASN A 280 18.24 10.00 -16.28
CA ASN A 280 18.49 10.80 -17.48
C ASN A 280 19.12 12.17 -17.19
N GLN A 281 18.86 12.79 -16.03
CA GLN A 281 19.42 14.10 -15.67
C GLN A 281 20.85 14.01 -15.13
N THR A 282 21.22 12.88 -14.53
CA THR A 282 22.45 12.76 -13.72
C THR A 282 23.43 11.71 -14.25
N GLY A 283 22.97 10.80 -15.12
CA GLY A 283 23.75 9.64 -15.56
C GLY A 283 23.93 8.56 -14.51
N TRP A 284 23.45 8.79 -13.27
CA TRP A 284 23.48 7.79 -12.19
C TRP A 284 22.38 6.75 -12.38
N CYS A 285 22.62 5.49 -12.04
CA CYS A 285 21.61 4.44 -12.08
C CYS A 285 21.11 4.11 -10.67
N SER A 286 19.80 4.19 -10.48
CA SER A 286 19.19 3.95 -9.19
C SER A 286 19.16 2.46 -8.81
N HIS A 287 19.21 1.56 -9.79
CA HIS A 287 19.08 0.10 -9.61
C HIS A 287 17.90 -0.32 -8.69
N VAL A 288 16.87 0.54 -8.55
CA VAL A 288 15.75 0.29 -7.64
C VAL A 288 14.80 -0.72 -8.28
N GLN A 289 14.80 -1.94 -7.75
CA GLN A 289 13.82 -2.94 -8.17
C GLN A 289 12.43 -2.59 -7.61
N CYS A 290 11.50 -2.38 -8.53
CA CYS A 290 10.09 -2.12 -8.22
C CYS A 290 9.40 -3.44 -7.90
N GLY A 291 9.49 -3.87 -6.64
CA GLY A 291 8.87 -5.09 -6.12
C GLY A 291 7.54 -4.86 -5.40
N PRO A 292 6.94 -5.91 -4.81
CA PRO A 292 5.69 -5.82 -4.04
C PRO A 292 5.77 -4.73 -2.94
N ARG A 293 4.60 -4.28 -2.45
CA ARG A 293 4.45 -3.20 -1.45
C ARG A 293 5.08 -3.55 -0.09
N ALA A 294 6.40 -3.64 -0.03
CA ALA A 294 7.16 -3.73 1.20
C ALA A 294 7.34 -2.33 1.79
N LEU A 295 7.16 -2.24 3.11
CA LEU A 295 7.51 -1.05 3.88
C LEU A 295 8.99 -0.73 3.69
N PHE A 296 9.30 0.57 3.72
CA PHE A 296 10.66 1.08 3.49
C PHE A 296 11.69 0.43 4.42
N GLU A 297 11.36 0.26 5.71
CA GLU A 297 12.24 -0.25 6.75
C GLU A 297 12.63 -1.73 6.54
N PHE A 298 11.87 -2.48 5.75
CA PHE A 298 12.13 -3.90 5.47
C PHE A 298 12.99 -4.12 4.21
N ARG A 299 13.32 -3.04 3.49
CA ARG A 299 14.10 -3.14 2.27
C ARG A 299 15.59 -3.35 2.59
N PRO A 300 16.34 -4.07 1.72
CA PRO A 300 17.79 -4.19 1.85
C PRO A 300 18.47 -2.82 1.88
N LEU A 301 19.62 -2.73 2.56
CA LEU A 301 20.41 -1.50 2.72
C LEU A 301 20.62 -0.73 1.40
N ALA A 302 21.09 -1.40 0.36
CA ALA A 302 21.33 -0.76 -0.95
C ALA A 302 20.06 -0.16 -1.56
N VAL A 303 18.93 -0.86 -1.45
CA VAL A 303 17.64 -0.36 -1.96
C VAL A 303 17.14 0.83 -1.13
N ARG A 304 17.29 0.79 0.21
CA ARG A 304 16.98 1.93 1.08
C ARG A 304 17.81 3.14 0.70
N HIS A 305 19.11 2.95 0.52
CA HIS A 305 20.04 4.01 0.15
C HIS A 305 19.68 4.67 -1.17
N ASN A 306 19.49 3.88 -2.23
CA ASN A 306 19.19 4.42 -3.56
C ASN A 306 17.85 5.17 -3.58
N LEU A 307 16.84 4.67 -2.85
CA LEU A 307 15.56 5.38 -2.68
C LEU A 307 15.73 6.69 -1.90
N LEU A 308 16.47 6.68 -0.79
CA LEU A 308 16.74 7.89 0.01
C LEU A 308 17.43 8.95 -0.83
N ILE A 309 18.51 8.59 -1.49
CA ILE A 309 19.30 9.52 -2.28
C ILE A 309 18.51 10.03 -3.48
N SER A 310 17.67 9.20 -4.12
CA SER A 310 16.76 9.67 -5.17
C SER A 310 15.73 10.67 -4.65
N ALA A 311 15.14 10.38 -3.48
CA ALA A 311 14.15 11.25 -2.86
C ALA A 311 14.77 12.57 -2.41
N LEU A 312 15.94 12.54 -1.77
CA LEU A 312 16.70 13.71 -1.36
C LEU A 312 17.14 14.53 -2.58
N TRP A 313 17.58 13.89 -3.65
CA TRP A 313 17.91 14.59 -4.89
C TRP A 313 16.71 15.35 -5.45
N LEU A 314 15.50 14.78 -5.40
CA LEU A 314 14.27 15.45 -5.84
C LEU A 314 13.86 16.61 -4.91
N LEU A 315 14.13 16.48 -3.61
CA LEU A 315 13.84 17.49 -2.59
C LEU A 315 14.90 18.60 -2.53
N ASN A 316 16.09 18.39 -3.09
CA ASN A 316 17.08 19.45 -3.25
C ASN A 316 16.51 20.57 -4.14
N ASP A 317 16.72 21.82 -3.74
CA ASP A 317 16.13 23.01 -4.38
C ASP A 317 14.58 22.98 -4.40
N TRP A 318 13.97 22.55 -3.28
CA TRP A 318 12.51 22.56 -3.12
C TRP A 318 11.92 23.98 -3.30
N PRO A 319 10.77 24.12 -4.00
CA PRO A 319 9.95 23.07 -4.63
C PRO A 319 10.26 22.80 -6.11
N GLU A 320 11.13 23.62 -6.71
CA GLU A 320 11.29 23.76 -8.15
C GLU A 320 11.66 22.44 -8.85
N ARG A 321 12.68 21.75 -8.32
CA ARG A 321 13.18 20.51 -8.92
C ARG A 321 12.11 19.41 -8.90
N PHE A 322 11.43 19.25 -7.76
CA PHE A 322 10.38 18.25 -7.59
C PHE A 322 9.21 18.49 -8.54
N LEU A 323 8.73 19.74 -8.62
CA LEU A 323 7.61 20.12 -9.48
C LEU A 323 7.98 19.96 -10.96
N ARG A 324 9.19 20.34 -11.36
CA ARG A 324 9.71 20.16 -12.73
C ARG A 324 9.74 18.68 -13.12
N ALA A 325 10.27 17.82 -12.25
CA ALA A 325 10.30 16.38 -12.50
C ALA A 325 8.88 15.80 -12.65
N CYS A 326 7.95 16.17 -11.75
CA CYS A 326 6.56 15.72 -11.85
C CYS A 326 5.87 16.19 -13.14
N LYS A 327 6.07 17.44 -13.56
CA LYS A 327 5.53 17.99 -14.80
C LYS A 327 6.10 17.28 -16.04
N ALA A 328 7.42 17.07 -16.08
CA ALA A 328 8.09 16.36 -17.18
C ALA A 328 7.60 14.91 -17.31
N CYS A 329 7.41 14.21 -16.19
CA CYS A 329 6.89 12.84 -16.16
C CYS A 329 5.36 12.76 -16.29
N ARG A 330 4.64 13.88 -16.39
CA ARG A 330 3.16 13.95 -16.40
C ARG A 330 2.51 13.21 -15.22
N ILE A 331 3.09 13.39 -14.03
CA ILE A 331 2.57 12.81 -12.79
C ILE A 331 1.61 13.82 -12.13
N PRO A 332 0.30 13.52 -12.04
CA PRO A 332 -0.65 14.41 -11.38
C PRO A 332 -0.46 14.39 -9.86
N GLN A 333 -0.94 15.43 -9.18
CA GLN A 333 -0.91 15.50 -7.70
C GLN A 333 -1.52 14.26 -7.02
N SER A 334 -2.58 13.67 -7.59
CA SER A 334 -3.23 12.48 -7.03
C SER A 334 -2.34 11.23 -7.06
N GLY A 335 -1.39 11.17 -7.99
CA GLY A 335 -0.39 10.08 -8.07
C GLY A 335 0.63 10.12 -6.94
N ILE A 336 0.92 11.34 -6.44
CA ILE A 336 1.80 11.57 -5.29
C ILE A 336 1.01 11.51 -3.98
N LEU A 337 -0.05 12.29 -3.80
CA LEU A 337 -0.79 12.42 -2.53
C LEU A 337 -1.51 11.14 -2.08
N ARG A 338 -2.02 10.33 -3.02
CA ARG A 338 -2.66 9.01 -2.76
C ARG A 338 -3.74 8.99 -1.66
N ALA A 339 -4.46 10.10 -1.47
CA ALA A 339 -5.49 10.28 -0.43
C ALA A 339 -4.98 10.05 1.01
N VAL A 340 -3.69 10.26 1.26
CA VAL A 340 -3.08 10.28 2.59
C VAL A 340 -2.97 11.72 3.05
N SER A 341 -3.22 11.98 4.34
CA SER A 341 -2.94 13.29 4.95
C SER A 341 -1.42 13.48 5.05
N LEU A 342 -0.90 14.55 4.44
CA LEU A 342 0.53 14.86 4.44
C LEU A 342 0.77 16.21 5.11
N PRO A 343 2.01 16.49 5.54
CA PRO A 343 2.38 17.78 6.09
C PRO A 343 1.98 18.93 5.16
N PHE A 344 1.42 19.99 5.75
CA PHE A 344 0.86 21.13 5.01
C PHE A 344 1.83 21.69 3.96
N TRP A 345 3.10 21.91 4.32
CA TRP A 345 4.12 22.47 3.43
C TRP A 345 4.29 21.64 2.14
N PHE A 346 4.16 20.32 2.23
CA PHE A 346 4.33 19.42 1.11
C PHE A 346 3.04 19.37 0.29
N GLU A 347 1.90 19.22 0.97
CA GLU A 347 0.60 19.11 0.31
C GLU A 347 0.18 20.40 -0.40
N SER A 348 0.31 21.57 0.22
CA SER A 348 -0.04 22.86 -0.37
C SER A 348 0.78 23.12 -1.65
N THR A 349 2.10 22.92 -1.59
CA THR A 349 3.00 23.07 -2.73
C THR A 349 2.59 22.18 -3.90
N LEU A 350 2.21 20.91 -3.64
CA LEU A 350 1.78 20.01 -4.71
C LEU A 350 0.42 20.43 -5.28
N ARG A 351 -0.50 20.90 -4.44
CA ARG A 351 -1.82 21.40 -4.87
C ARG A 351 -1.70 22.66 -5.70
N GLU A 352 -0.80 23.57 -5.36
CA GLU A 352 -0.54 24.80 -6.10
C GLU A 352 0.27 24.54 -7.38
N GLY A 353 1.34 23.75 -7.28
CA GLY A 353 2.30 23.55 -8.36
C GLY A 353 1.93 22.48 -9.40
N LEU A 354 1.18 21.44 -9.00
CA LEU A 354 0.69 20.35 -9.86
C LEU A 354 -0.83 20.28 -9.95
N GLY A 355 -1.55 21.04 -9.11
CA GLY A 355 -2.97 21.21 -9.30
C GLY A 355 -3.21 21.92 -10.61
N SER A 356 -3.77 21.20 -11.58
CA SER A 356 -4.63 21.86 -12.57
C SER A 356 -5.64 22.68 -11.77
N SER A 357 -5.79 23.98 -12.09
CA SER A 357 -6.67 25.00 -11.48
C SER A 357 -8.18 24.64 -11.36
N ARG A 358 -8.53 23.37 -11.12
CA ARG A 358 -9.85 22.77 -11.30
C ARG A 358 -10.08 21.76 -10.18
N VAL A 359 -10.54 22.27 -9.05
CA VAL A 359 -11.11 21.49 -7.95
C VAL A 359 -12.31 20.67 -8.51
N PRO A 360 -12.44 19.37 -8.18
CA PRO A 360 -13.61 18.58 -8.56
C PRO A 360 -14.86 19.13 -7.87
N SER A 361 -15.96 19.29 -8.61
CA SER A 361 -17.21 19.80 -8.05
C SER A 361 -17.83 18.85 -7.02
N THR A 362 -18.32 19.41 -5.92
CA THR A 362 -19.00 18.69 -4.84
C THR A 362 -20.44 18.32 -5.23
N ALA A 363 -21.08 17.46 -4.43
CA ALA A 363 -22.49 17.12 -4.62
C ALA A 363 -23.42 18.33 -4.39
N GLU A 364 -23.06 19.21 -3.46
CA GLU A 364 -23.77 20.46 -3.18
C GLU A 364 -23.69 21.44 -4.36
N GLU A 365 -22.50 21.59 -4.97
CA GLU A 365 -22.35 22.39 -6.19
C GLU A 365 -23.23 21.87 -7.33
N ALA A 366 -23.35 20.54 -7.48
CA ALA A 366 -24.24 19.93 -8.47
C ALA A 366 -25.73 20.15 -8.16
N MET A 367 -26.10 20.18 -6.88
CA MET A 367 -27.46 20.49 -6.44
C MET A 367 -27.83 21.93 -6.76
N HIS A 368 -26.99 22.90 -6.42
CA HIS A 368 -27.23 24.31 -6.74
C HIS A 368 -27.21 24.58 -8.25
N ALA A 369 -26.33 23.92 -9.00
CA ALA A 369 -26.32 23.97 -10.46
C ALA A 369 -27.63 23.42 -11.06
N ALA A 370 -28.17 22.33 -10.49
CA ALA A 370 -29.45 21.78 -10.91
C ALA A 370 -30.63 22.70 -10.55
N GLU A 371 -30.61 23.33 -9.37
CA GLU A 371 -31.63 24.29 -8.93
C GLU A 371 -31.64 25.54 -9.81
N TYR A 372 -30.46 26.08 -10.13
CA TYR A 372 -30.30 27.19 -11.07
C TYR A 372 -30.88 26.81 -12.45
N LEU A 373 -30.51 25.66 -13.00
CA LEU A 373 -31.04 25.19 -14.29
C LEU A 373 -32.54 24.93 -14.26
N SER A 374 -33.09 24.49 -13.12
CA SER A 374 -34.52 24.25 -12.93
C SER A 374 -35.36 25.52 -13.12
N ARG A 375 -34.82 26.69 -12.79
CA ARG A 375 -35.49 27.99 -12.98
C ARG A 375 -35.61 28.38 -14.46
N TRP A 376 -34.82 27.77 -15.33
CA TRP A 376 -34.72 28.11 -16.77
C TRP A 376 -35.09 26.94 -17.72
N GLY A 377 -35.44 25.75 -17.19
CA GLY A 377 -35.95 24.62 -17.99
C GLY A 377 -35.37 23.22 -17.64
N ARG A 378 -35.48 22.27 -18.59
CA ARG A 378 -35.24 20.82 -18.35
C ARG A 378 -33.82 20.50 -17.86
N ILE A 379 -33.74 19.96 -16.64
CA ILE A 379 -32.52 19.44 -16.01
C ILE A 379 -32.05 18.16 -16.71
N SER A 380 -30.75 18.09 -17.02
CA SER A 380 -30.10 16.85 -17.41
C SER A 380 -28.69 16.81 -16.86
N GLY A 381 -28.18 15.61 -16.56
CA GLY A 381 -26.80 15.44 -16.10
C GLY A 381 -25.76 16.04 -17.05
N ALA A 382 -26.05 16.11 -18.36
CA ALA A 382 -25.20 16.79 -19.33
C ALA A 382 -25.23 18.33 -19.19
N ALA A 383 -26.40 18.91 -18.87
CA ALA A 383 -26.52 20.35 -18.64
C ALA A 383 -25.88 20.77 -17.31
N VAL A 384 -26.13 20.01 -16.23
CA VAL A 384 -25.49 20.20 -14.92
C VAL A 384 -23.97 20.03 -15.07
N GLY A 385 -23.53 18.99 -15.77
CA GLY A 385 -22.12 18.77 -16.09
C GLY A 385 -21.49 19.93 -16.84
N ARG A 386 -22.15 20.46 -17.89
CA ARG A 386 -21.65 21.63 -18.63
C ARG A 386 -21.54 22.89 -17.78
N LEU A 387 -22.54 23.17 -16.94
CA LEU A 387 -22.54 24.34 -16.06
C LEU A 387 -21.39 24.26 -15.03
N LEU A 388 -21.09 23.06 -14.55
CA LEU A 388 -19.95 22.77 -13.69
C LEU A 388 -18.62 22.60 -14.45
N GLY A 389 -18.57 22.83 -15.76
CA GLY A 389 -17.34 22.68 -16.56
C GLY A 389 -16.82 21.24 -16.69
N ASN A 390 -17.70 20.25 -16.59
CA ASN A 390 -17.43 18.80 -16.68
C ASN A 390 -16.38 18.30 -15.66
N ARG A 391 -16.29 18.93 -14.49
CA ARG A 391 -15.28 18.66 -13.45
C ARG A 391 -15.43 17.29 -12.76
N CYS A 392 -16.64 16.71 -12.73
CA CYS A 392 -16.89 15.40 -12.12
C CYS A 392 -18.14 14.70 -12.69
N ALA A 393 -17.94 13.58 -13.41
CA ALA A 393 -19.04 12.83 -14.02
C ALA A 393 -19.90 12.04 -13.00
N SER A 394 -19.40 11.82 -11.77
CA SER A 394 -20.15 11.13 -10.70
C SER A 394 -21.18 12.05 -10.05
N ALA A 395 -20.85 13.31 -9.79
CA ALA A 395 -21.78 14.30 -9.21
C ALA A 395 -22.95 14.61 -10.16
N SER A 396 -22.68 14.73 -11.47
CA SER A 396 -23.72 14.95 -12.49
C SER A 396 -24.56 13.70 -12.83
N LYS A 397 -24.10 12.52 -12.40
CA LYS A 397 -24.75 11.22 -12.66
C LYS A 397 -26.09 11.07 -11.94
N ALA A 398 -26.25 11.71 -10.77
CA ALA A 398 -27.51 11.76 -10.03
C ALA A 398 -28.65 12.38 -10.87
N TYR A 399 -28.31 13.28 -11.79
CA TYR A 399 -29.23 13.97 -12.69
C TYR A 399 -29.26 13.37 -14.10
N ALA A 400 -28.57 12.25 -14.33
CA ALA A 400 -28.64 11.53 -15.59
C ALA A 400 -30.01 10.84 -15.70
N ARG A 401 -30.66 10.93 -16.89
CA ARG A 401 -31.91 10.19 -17.14
C ARG A 401 -31.66 8.69 -16.90
N ARG A 402 -32.40 8.09 -15.96
CA ARG A 402 -32.42 6.63 -15.78
C ARG A 402 -32.77 5.98 -17.12
N LYS A 403 -31.95 5.04 -17.59
CA LYS A 403 -32.35 4.19 -18.73
C LYS A 403 -33.59 3.40 -18.29
N PRO A 404 -34.64 3.30 -19.12
CA PRO A 404 -35.79 2.47 -18.78
C PRO A 404 -35.30 1.04 -18.53
N LEU A 405 -35.84 0.40 -17.49
CA LEU A 405 -35.59 -1.01 -17.20
C LEU A 405 -36.03 -1.85 -18.42
N PRO A 406 -35.34 -2.97 -18.70
CA PRO A 406 -35.80 -3.90 -19.72
C PRO A 406 -37.21 -4.40 -19.38
N PRO A 407 -38.09 -4.60 -20.38
CA PRO A 407 -39.47 -5.02 -20.14
C PRO A 407 -39.52 -6.41 -19.50
N THR A 408 -40.44 -6.59 -18.56
CA THR A 408 -40.72 -7.88 -17.92
C THR A 408 -41.43 -8.84 -18.89
N ASN A 409 -41.38 -10.14 -18.60
CA ASN A 409 -42.09 -11.15 -19.42
C ASN A 409 -43.62 -10.92 -19.46
N ALA A 410 -44.19 -10.34 -18.41
CA ALA A 410 -45.62 -9.97 -18.36
C ALA A 410 -45.94 -8.79 -19.29
N GLU A 411 -45.08 -7.77 -19.33
CA GLU A 411 -45.22 -6.65 -20.27
C GLU A 411 -45.05 -7.10 -21.72
N LEU A 412 -44.07 -7.98 -21.99
CA LEU A 412 -43.88 -8.57 -23.31
C LEU A 412 -45.10 -9.38 -23.76
N GLN A 413 -45.72 -10.15 -22.86
CA GLN A 413 -46.93 -10.90 -23.16
C GLN A 413 -48.09 -9.96 -23.52
N CYS A 414 -48.31 -8.91 -22.72
CA CYS A 414 -49.33 -7.90 -22.99
C CYS A 414 -49.13 -7.24 -24.37
N TRP A 415 -47.89 -6.95 -24.77
CA TRP A 415 -47.60 -6.42 -26.10
C TRP A 415 -47.89 -7.42 -27.22
N ILE A 416 -47.56 -8.69 -27.03
CA ILE A 416 -47.85 -9.77 -27.99
C ILE A 416 -49.36 -9.93 -28.18
N ASP A 417 -50.14 -9.89 -27.10
CA ASP A 417 -51.60 -10.03 -27.13
C ASP A 417 -52.26 -8.82 -27.81
N THR A 418 -51.82 -7.61 -27.47
CA THR A 418 -52.27 -6.36 -28.10
C THR A 418 -52.04 -6.39 -29.61
N ILE A 419 -50.82 -6.74 -30.04
CA ILE A 419 -50.48 -6.83 -31.45
C ILE A 419 -51.27 -7.94 -32.14
N SER A 420 -51.54 -9.05 -31.45
CA SER A 420 -52.35 -10.15 -32.01
C SER A 420 -53.79 -9.74 -32.25
N SER A 421 -54.39 -8.95 -31.35
CA SER A 421 -55.71 -8.33 -31.55
C SER A 421 -55.73 -7.33 -32.71
N GLU A 422 -54.70 -6.48 -32.83
CA GLU A 422 -54.61 -5.57 -33.99
C GLU A 422 -54.42 -6.32 -35.30
N ILE A 423 -53.67 -7.43 -35.30
CA ILE A 423 -53.48 -8.26 -36.48
C ILE A 423 -54.81 -8.86 -36.94
N SER A 424 -55.66 -9.36 -36.02
CA SER A 424 -56.93 -9.99 -36.39
C SER A 424 -57.90 -9.02 -37.08
N ALA A 425 -57.89 -7.75 -36.70
CA ALA A 425 -58.70 -6.68 -37.30
C ALA A 425 -58.24 -6.22 -38.70
N LEU A 426 -57.08 -6.67 -39.19
CA LEU A 426 -56.50 -6.22 -40.45
C LEU A 426 -56.64 -7.24 -41.58
N ARG A 427 -56.90 -6.77 -42.80
CA ARG A 427 -56.97 -7.61 -44.00
C ARG A 427 -55.69 -8.44 -44.19
N PRO A 428 -55.79 -9.72 -44.64
CA PRO A 428 -54.62 -10.54 -44.95
C PRO A 428 -53.66 -9.84 -45.93
N ARG A 429 -52.35 -9.97 -45.69
CA ARG A 429 -51.27 -9.44 -46.55
C ARG A 429 -51.22 -7.92 -46.74
N CYS A 430 -51.97 -7.11 -45.98
CA CYS A 430 -51.77 -5.66 -46.00
C CYS A 430 -50.42 -5.29 -45.36
N TYR A 431 -49.81 -4.19 -45.80
CA TYR A 431 -48.46 -3.81 -45.33
C TYR A 431 -48.41 -3.59 -43.81
N LYS A 432 -49.47 -3.02 -43.22
CA LYS A 432 -49.59 -2.76 -41.79
C LYS A 432 -49.59 -4.06 -40.98
N ARG A 433 -50.30 -5.09 -41.48
CA ARG A 433 -50.36 -6.42 -40.87
C ARG A 433 -49.01 -7.11 -40.86
N LEU A 434 -48.26 -7.04 -41.97
CA LEU A 434 -46.93 -7.65 -42.08
C LEU A 434 -45.90 -7.00 -41.15
N ILE A 435 -45.99 -5.68 -40.94
CA ILE A 435 -45.13 -4.95 -39.98
C ILE A 435 -45.46 -5.38 -38.54
N LEU A 436 -46.74 -5.51 -38.20
CA LEU A 436 -47.17 -5.96 -36.87
C LEU A 436 -46.80 -7.43 -36.62
N GLN A 437 -46.93 -8.30 -37.61
CA GLN A 437 -46.50 -9.70 -37.51
C GLN A 437 -44.99 -9.82 -37.27
N ARG A 438 -44.20 -8.94 -37.88
CA ARG A 438 -42.76 -8.85 -37.59
C ARG A 438 -42.52 -8.42 -36.15
N ASP A 439 -43.14 -7.33 -35.71
CA ASP A 439 -42.92 -6.78 -34.37
C ASP A 439 -43.32 -7.81 -33.30
N ARG A 440 -44.43 -8.53 -33.52
CA ARG A 440 -44.84 -9.68 -32.71
C ARG A 440 -43.75 -10.75 -32.63
N SER A 441 -43.19 -11.19 -33.76
CA SER A 441 -42.12 -12.19 -33.77
C SER A 441 -40.86 -11.71 -33.05
N VAL A 442 -40.53 -10.41 -33.11
CA VAL A 442 -39.39 -9.86 -32.34
C VAL A 442 -39.67 -9.94 -30.83
N PHE A 443 -40.89 -9.60 -30.38
CA PHE A 443 -41.26 -9.69 -28.97
C PHE A 443 -41.32 -11.14 -28.47
N GLU A 444 -41.84 -12.08 -29.28
CA GLU A 444 -41.83 -13.52 -28.97
C GLU A 444 -40.39 -14.05 -28.81
N VAL A 445 -39.47 -13.63 -29.69
CA VAL A 445 -38.04 -13.99 -29.57
C VAL A 445 -37.42 -13.36 -28.32
N MET A 446 -37.75 -12.11 -27.99
CA MET A 446 -37.29 -11.45 -26.76
C MET A 446 -37.75 -12.21 -25.51
N GLN A 447 -39.03 -12.60 -25.46
CA GLN A 447 -39.63 -13.31 -24.33
C GLN A 447 -39.01 -14.71 -24.16
N LEU A 448 -38.80 -15.44 -25.26
CA LEU A 448 -38.26 -16.80 -25.22
C LEU A 448 -36.76 -16.85 -24.88
N THR A 449 -35.98 -15.85 -25.29
CA THR A 449 -34.51 -15.89 -25.20
C THR A 449 -33.90 -14.95 -24.16
N GLY A 450 -34.65 -13.95 -23.70
CA GLY A 450 -34.13 -12.85 -22.88
C GLY A 450 -33.10 -11.97 -23.59
N TRP A 451 -32.97 -12.09 -24.92
CA TRP A 451 -31.97 -11.33 -25.67
C TRP A 451 -32.37 -9.87 -25.83
N SER A 452 -31.36 -8.98 -25.83
CA SER A 452 -31.58 -7.57 -26.09
C SER A 452 -32.03 -7.33 -27.54
N PRO A 453 -32.84 -6.28 -27.81
CA PRO A 453 -33.28 -5.94 -29.16
C PRO A 453 -32.10 -5.78 -30.13
N LYS A 454 -30.98 -5.23 -29.66
CA LYS A 454 -29.75 -5.08 -30.44
C LYS A 454 -29.23 -6.43 -30.97
N LYS A 455 -29.23 -7.46 -30.12
CA LYS A 455 -28.78 -8.80 -30.51
C LYS A 455 -29.75 -9.45 -31.50
N ILE A 456 -31.05 -9.29 -31.30
CA ILE A 456 -32.09 -9.89 -32.15
C ILE A 456 -32.13 -9.26 -33.54
N LEU A 457 -32.01 -7.94 -33.63
CA LEU A 457 -32.02 -7.21 -34.90
C LEU A 457 -30.75 -7.42 -35.74
N ALA A 458 -29.65 -7.88 -35.10
CA ALA A 458 -28.41 -8.23 -35.78
C ALA A 458 -28.42 -9.66 -36.37
N LEU A 459 -29.47 -10.45 -36.11
CA LEU A 459 -29.56 -11.82 -36.62
C LEU A 459 -29.70 -11.83 -38.15
N THR A 460 -29.08 -12.83 -38.77
CA THR A 460 -29.19 -13.09 -40.22
C THR A 460 -30.21 -14.19 -40.54
N VAL A 461 -30.59 -14.32 -41.82
CA VAL A 461 -31.40 -15.45 -42.28
C VAL A 461 -30.64 -16.76 -42.08
N GLY A 462 -29.32 -16.76 -42.29
CA GLY A 462 -28.45 -17.89 -41.97
C GLY A 462 -28.50 -18.30 -40.50
N ASP A 463 -28.46 -17.33 -39.57
CA ASP A 463 -28.62 -17.59 -38.14
C ASP A 463 -29.99 -18.21 -37.82
N ALA A 464 -31.06 -17.66 -38.37
CA ALA A 464 -32.41 -18.17 -38.15
C ALA A 464 -32.60 -19.60 -38.67
N THR A 465 -32.04 -19.91 -39.83
CA THR A 465 -32.09 -21.26 -40.41
C THR A 465 -31.31 -22.25 -39.54
N ARG A 466 -30.12 -21.88 -39.04
CA ARG A 466 -29.36 -22.71 -38.09
C ARG A 466 -30.14 -22.94 -36.79
N MET A 467 -30.74 -21.89 -36.23
CA MET A 467 -31.55 -21.97 -35.01
C MET A 467 -32.85 -22.77 -35.22
N ALA A 468 -33.42 -22.73 -36.43
CA ALA A 468 -34.63 -23.47 -36.78
C ALA A 468 -34.37 -24.96 -37.07
N SER A 469 -33.18 -25.31 -37.56
CA SER A 469 -32.78 -26.67 -37.94
C SER A 469 -32.03 -27.45 -36.85
N ALA A 470 -31.68 -26.82 -35.73
CA ALA A 470 -30.99 -27.44 -34.60
C ALA A 470 -31.91 -28.42 -33.84
N VAL A 471 -32.13 -29.60 -34.43
CA VAL A 471 -32.71 -30.76 -33.75
C VAL A 471 -31.54 -31.64 -33.30
N GLY A 472 -31.11 -31.50 -32.05
CA GLY A 472 -30.28 -32.52 -31.39
C GLY A 472 -28.75 -32.33 -31.32
N GLY A 473 -28.19 -31.10 -31.24
CA GLY A 473 -26.75 -30.91 -31.03
C GLY A 473 -26.36 -29.67 -30.23
N THR A 474 -25.57 -29.89 -29.16
CA THR A 474 -24.75 -29.00 -28.27
C THR A 474 -25.22 -27.59 -27.83
N ARG A 475 -26.24 -26.96 -28.43
CA ARG A 475 -26.91 -25.76 -27.91
C ARG A 475 -28.43 -25.98 -27.92
N ARG A 476 -29.01 -26.26 -26.74
CA ARG A 476 -30.47 -26.30 -26.57
C ARG A 476 -31.02 -24.87 -26.63
N PHE A 477 -31.76 -24.55 -27.68
CA PHE A 477 -32.56 -23.32 -27.74
C PHE A 477 -33.90 -23.51 -27.00
N PRO A 478 -34.50 -22.43 -26.46
CA PRO A 478 -35.80 -22.49 -25.81
C PRO A 478 -36.89 -23.10 -26.71
N GLY A 479 -37.76 -23.93 -26.12
CA GLY A 479 -38.90 -24.52 -26.82
C GLY A 479 -39.79 -23.44 -27.43
N GLY A 480 -40.22 -23.62 -28.69
CA GLY A 480 -41.05 -22.65 -29.42
C GLY A 480 -40.28 -21.65 -30.31
N LEU A 481 -38.98 -21.39 -30.06
CA LEU A 481 -38.19 -20.44 -30.85
C LEU A 481 -38.11 -20.81 -32.34
N SER A 482 -37.89 -22.10 -32.62
CA SER A 482 -37.86 -22.63 -34.00
C SER A 482 -39.21 -22.43 -34.72
N GLY A 483 -40.33 -22.58 -34.00
CA GLY A 483 -41.67 -22.37 -34.53
C GLY A 483 -41.92 -20.91 -34.92
N VAL A 484 -41.56 -19.98 -34.04
CA VAL A 484 -41.67 -18.52 -34.29
C VAL A 484 -40.84 -18.12 -35.51
N LEU A 485 -39.57 -18.54 -35.57
CA LEU A 485 -38.67 -18.18 -36.68
C LEU A 485 -39.12 -18.77 -38.02
N ARG A 486 -39.56 -20.03 -38.07
CA ARG A 486 -40.10 -20.64 -39.30
C ARG A 486 -41.35 -19.94 -39.77
N THR A 487 -42.25 -19.59 -38.85
CA THR A 487 -43.51 -18.90 -39.16
C THR A 487 -43.23 -17.50 -39.72
N TYR A 488 -42.31 -16.76 -39.08
CA TYR A 488 -41.89 -15.44 -39.54
C TYR A 488 -41.25 -15.50 -40.95
N LEU A 489 -40.32 -16.42 -41.19
CA LEU A 489 -39.65 -16.58 -42.49
C LEU A 489 -40.63 -16.91 -43.62
N ARG A 490 -41.54 -17.87 -43.40
CA ARG A 490 -42.50 -18.34 -44.42
C ARG A 490 -43.62 -17.33 -44.70
N HIS A 491 -44.21 -16.76 -43.65
CA HIS A 491 -45.48 -16.04 -43.75
C HIS A 491 -45.35 -14.52 -43.64
N THR A 492 -44.22 -14.00 -43.15
CA THR A 492 -44.05 -12.55 -42.93
C THR A 492 -42.88 -11.99 -43.73
N ARG A 493 -41.65 -12.49 -43.50
CA ARG A 493 -40.43 -11.96 -44.12
C ARG A 493 -40.47 -12.05 -45.65
N ARG A 494 -40.95 -13.18 -46.20
CA ARG A 494 -41.08 -13.36 -47.66
C ARG A 494 -41.86 -12.24 -48.35
N TYR A 495 -42.94 -11.77 -47.72
CA TYR A 495 -43.79 -10.70 -48.27
C TYR A 495 -43.23 -9.30 -47.98
N LEU A 496 -42.50 -9.12 -46.88
CA LEU A 496 -41.77 -7.86 -46.60
C LEU A 496 -40.60 -7.64 -47.57
N ALA A 497 -39.94 -8.73 -47.99
CA ALA A 497 -38.70 -8.73 -48.78
C ALA A 497 -38.90 -8.63 -50.30
N ALA A 498 -40.13 -8.51 -50.80
CA ALA A 498 -40.50 -8.75 -52.20
C ALA A 498 -39.73 -8.00 -53.31
N LYS A 499 -38.81 -7.07 -52.97
CA LYS A 499 -37.90 -6.38 -53.90
C LYS A 499 -36.46 -6.14 -53.36
N ILE A 500 -36.06 -6.75 -52.24
CA ILE A 500 -34.76 -6.47 -51.58
C ILE A 500 -33.96 -7.76 -51.33
N SER A 501 -32.72 -7.78 -51.81
CA SER A 501 -31.70 -8.77 -51.46
C SER A 501 -30.92 -8.29 -50.23
N GLY A 502 -31.10 -8.95 -49.09
CA GLY A 502 -30.35 -8.66 -47.86
C GLY A 502 -30.47 -9.79 -46.85
N ASP A 503 -29.41 -10.01 -46.09
CA ASP A 503 -29.27 -11.15 -45.17
C ASP A 503 -29.86 -10.88 -43.77
N ALA A 504 -30.25 -9.63 -43.47
CA ALA A 504 -30.87 -9.30 -42.18
C ALA A 504 -32.18 -10.11 -41.96
N LEU A 505 -32.34 -10.70 -40.78
CA LEU A 505 -33.50 -11.50 -40.45
C LEU A 505 -34.77 -10.65 -40.38
N PHE A 506 -34.76 -9.60 -39.54
CA PHE A 506 -35.90 -8.70 -39.36
C PHE A 506 -35.76 -7.44 -40.21
N ILE A 507 -36.68 -7.27 -41.16
CA ILE A 507 -36.63 -6.21 -42.18
C ILE A 507 -37.84 -5.27 -42.14
N GLY A 508 -37.69 -4.08 -42.73
CA GLY A 508 -38.81 -3.17 -42.98
C GLY A 508 -39.62 -3.52 -44.24
N TRP A 509 -40.80 -2.92 -44.40
CA TRP A 509 -41.54 -3.00 -45.66
C TRP A 509 -40.73 -2.36 -46.79
N ARG A 510 -40.26 -3.16 -47.76
CA ARG A 510 -39.38 -2.69 -48.84
C ARG A 510 -38.20 -1.86 -48.31
N LYS A 511 -37.66 -2.23 -47.14
CA LYS A 511 -36.41 -1.68 -46.57
C LYS A 511 -35.53 -2.81 -46.06
N GLY A 512 -34.23 -2.55 -45.89
CA GLY A 512 -33.27 -3.49 -45.30
C GLY A 512 -33.51 -3.76 -43.80
N GLY A 513 -32.46 -4.19 -43.10
CA GLY A 513 -32.49 -4.43 -41.65
C GLY A 513 -32.95 -3.21 -40.86
N ILE A 514 -33.61 -3.45 -39.72
CA ILE A 514 -34.14 -2.39 -38.87
C ILE A 514 -33.07 -1.91 -37.91
N GLY A 515 -32.86 -0.59 -37.84
CA GLY A 515 -31.95 0.01 -36.88
C GLY A 515 -32.46 -0.06 -35.44
N GLU A 516 -31.55 -0.19 -34.48
CA GLU A 516 -31.87 -0.23 -33.04
C GLU A 516 -32.71 0.98 -32.59
N LYS A 517 -32.40 2.18 -33.10
CA LYS A 517 -33.12 3.42 -32.77
C LYS A 517 -34.59 3.39 -33.22
N ASP A 518 -34.86 2.83 -34.39
CA ASP A 518 -36.22 2.77 -34.97
C ASP A 518 -37.09 1.77 -34.20
N PHE A 519 -36.51 0.65 -33.78
CA PHE A 519 -37.21 -0.33 -32.97
C PHE A 519 -37.42 0.14 -31.52
N GLN A 520 -36.47 0.90 -30.95
CA GLN A 520 -36.65 1.53 -29.64
C GLN A 520 -37.84 2.50 -29.61
N LEU A 521 -38.12 3.19 -30.72
CA LEU A 521 -39.32 4.03 -30.84
C LEU A 521 -40.62 3.18 -30.81
N ARG A 522 -40.58 1.97 -31.36
CA ARG A 522 -41.71 1.01 -31.32
C ARG A 522 -41.96 0.51 -29.89
N ILE A 523 -40.91 0.13 -29.17
CA ILE A 523 -41.00 -0.27 -27.75
C ILE A 523 -41.64 0.84 -26.91
N ARG A 524 -41.21 2.10 -27.10
CA ARG A 524 -41.80 3.24 -26.36
C ARG A 524 -43.27 3.45 -26.66
N ARG A 525 -43.72 3.26 -27.91
CA ARG A 525 -45.13 3.37 -28.28
C ARG A 525 -45.97 2.27 -27.62
N MET A 526 -45.47 1.03 -27.60
CA MET A 526 -46.15 -0.09 -26.93
C MET A 526 -46.23 0.11 -25.42
N ALA A 527 -45.14 0.56 -24.79
CA ALA A 527 -45.14 0.90 -23.37
C ALA A 527 -46.15 2.01 -23.03
N ALA A 528 -46.29 3.03 -23.87
CA ALA A 528 -47.28 4.11 -23.69
C ALA A 528 -48.73 3.63 -23.86
N MET A 529 -48.98 2.70 -24.78
CA MET A 529 -50.32 2.14 -25.02
C MET A 529 -50.82 1.29 -23.84
N VAL A 530 -49.93 0.49 -23.22
CA VAL A 530 -50.25 -0.33 -22.04
C VAL A 530 -50.46 0.53 -20.77
N HIS A 531 -49.67 1.60 -20.59
CA HIS A 531 -49.89 2.54 -19.49
C HIS A 531 -51.24 3.28 -19.59
N ASN A 532 -51.67 3.66 -20.80
CA ASN A 532 -52.96 4.32 -20.99
C ASN A 532 -54.17 3.38 -20.83
N SER A 533 -54.00 2.07 -20.99
CA SER A 533 -55.07 1.07 -20.81
C SER A 533 -55.21 0.60 -19.35
N ASN A 534 -54.14 0.65 -18.55
CA ASN A 534 -54.19 0.44 -17.10
C ASN A 534 -54.57 1.70 -16.31
N GLY A 535 -54.60 2.88 -16.95
CA GLY A 535 -54.88 4.18 -16.33
C GLY A 535 -56.37 4.55 -16.19
N THR A 536 -57.31 3.67 -16.52
CA THR A 536 -58.76 3.87 -16.29
C THR A 536 -59.27 3.24 -14.99
N SER A 537 -58.38 2.74 -14.13
CA SER A 537 -58.71 2.26 -12.77
C SER A 537 -57.74 2.84 -11.73
N SER A 538 -57.83 4.14 -11.52
CA SER A 538 -57.46 4.86 -10.29
C SER A 538 -57.48 6.37 -10.58
N ARG A 539 -58.65 6.97 -10.34
CA ARG A 539 -58.73 8.39 -9.98
C ARG A 539 -58.62 8.50 -8.47
#